data_AF-A0AAN7UD19-F1
#
_entry.id   AF-A0AAN7UD19-F1
#
_cell.length_a   1.000
_cell.length_b   1.000
_cell.length_c   1.000
_cell.angle_alpha   90.00
_cell.angle_beta   90.00
_cell.angle_gamma   90.00
#
_symmetry.space_group_name_H-M   'P 1'
#
loop_
_entity.id
_entity.type
_entity.pdbx_description
1 polymer ?
#
loop_
_entity_poly.entity_id
_entity_poly.type
_entity_poly.pdbx_seq_one_letter_code
_entity_poly.pdbx_strand_id
1 'polypeptide(L)'
;MAYGFNMAILDDARSFPSLWDRTKTFIKNNKDMIHEDADYGWLLQGPFHGDGISRPDNDDDSSDFDRLEYNNCQFYSNFEVGSLAFFRSEEHRAYFEHLDRTGGFYYERFGDAPIHTLSVSLFLPKSRIWYFRDIGYAHGLCEQCPPHQVRLTADPESQQQPQARAVFSNESLSKKHRRWAAMSQDVIRQGGIPGLACGCTVSAIDHNNAKLVPFESKQQKPEHPCIRLYLGGKWLEKRADWDPEAEIAAGRDGSGGYLLDGLESNPFLHSDSVEPK
;
A
#
# COMPACT_ATOMS: atom_id res chain seq x y z
N MET A 1 4.70 12.87 -0.76
CA MET A 1 3.62 11.89 -1.03
C MET A 1 2.71 12.42 -2.13
N ALA A 2 2.38 11.60 -3.13
CA ALA A 2 1.42 11.89 -4.20
C ALA A 2 0.31 10.85 -4.31
N TYR A 3 0.57 9.63 -3.86
CA TYR A 3 -0.42 8.56 -3.73
C TYR A 3 -0.15 7.82 -2.43
N GLY A 4 -1.19 7.33 -1.78
CA GLY A 4 -1.04 6.49 -0.61
C GLY A 4 -2.18 5.49 -0.49
N PHE A 5 -1.84 4.28 -0.07
CA PHE A 5 -2.72 3.13 -0.05
C PHE A 5 -2.63 2.40 1.29
N ASN A 6 -3.63 1.58 1.59
CA ASN A 6 -3.66 0.78 2.81
C ASN A 6 -3.50 -0.73 2.55
N MET A 7 -3.94 -1.25 1.42
CA MET A 7 -3.78 -2.67 1.07
C MET A 7 -3.31 -2.81 -0.38
N ALA A 8 -2.50 -3.84 -0.65
CA ALA A 8 -2.18 -4.30 -1.99
C ALA A 8 -2.71 -5.73 -2.14
N ILE A 9 -3.58 -5.94 -3.12
CA ILE A 9 -4.34 -7.18 -3.32
C ILE A 9 -4.03 -7.78 -4.69
N LEU A 10 -4.31 -9.07 -4.83
CA LEU A 10 -4.31 -9.76 -6.11
C LEU A 10 -5.75 -9.76 -6.65
N ASP A 11 -5.94 -9.32 -7.89
CA ASP A 11 -7.24 -9.37 -8.57
C ASP A 11 -7.32 -10.51 -9.59
N ASP A 12 -8.53 -10.85 -10.01
CA ASP A 12 -8.82 -11.88 -10.99
C ASP A 12 -8.56 -11.37 -12.42
N ALA A 13 -7.45 -11.83 -13.00
CA ALA A 13 -6.95 -11.48 -14.33
C ALA A 13 -7.96 -11.70 -15.46
N ARG A 14 -8.97 -12.58 -15.27
CA ARG A 14 -10.06 -12.77 -16.24
C ARG A 14 -10.86 -11.50 -16.50
N SER A 15 -10.77 -10.53 -15.61
CA SER A 15 -11.54 -9.29 -15.63
C SER A 15 -10.94 -8.24 -16.57
N PHE A 16 -9.65 -8.31 -16.86
CA PHE A 16 -8.95 -7.29 -17.66
C PHE A 16 -7.83 -7.90 -18.53
N PRO A 17 -8.11 -8.98 -19.29
CA PRO A 17 -7.09 -9.75 -20.00
C PRO A 17 -6.23 -8.93 -20.98
N SER A 18 -6.72 -7.82 -21.54
CA SER A 18 -5.92 -7.00 -22.47
C SER A 18 -5.22 -5.81 -21.82
N LEU A 19 -5.47 -5.51 -20.54
CA LEU A 19 -5.00 -4.29 -19.88
C LEU A 19 -3.47 -4.12 -19.97
N TRP A 20 -2.74 -5.21 -19.73
CA TRP A 20 -1.28 -5.15 -19.76
C TRP A 20 -0.75 -4.91 -21.18
N ASP A 21 -1.30 -5.57 -22.19
CA ASP A 21 -0.91 -5.32 -23.58
C ASP A 21 -1.21 -3.89 -24.03
N ARG A 22 -2.34 -3.32 -23.59
CA ARG A 22 -2.65 -1.90 -23.83
C ARG A 22 -1.65 -0.99 -23.13
N THR A 23 -1.23 -1.35 -21.92
CA THR A 23 -0.23 -0.60 -21.15
C THR A 23 1.16 -0.69 -21.78
N LYS A 24 1.61 -1.87 -22.22
CA LYS A 24 2.86 -2.05 -22.98
C LYS A 24 2.86 -1.16 -24.23
N THR A 25 1.73 -1.13 -24.96
CA THR A 25 1.58 -0.25 -26.13
C THR A 25 1.75 1.23 -25.76
N PHE A 26 1.18 1.67 -24.64
CA PHE A 26 1.37 3.04 -24.15
C PHE A 26 2.84 3.33 -23.83
N ILE A 27 3.49 2.45 -23.07
CA ILE A 27 4.90 2.59 -22.65
C ILE A 27 5.82 2.70 -23.88
N LYS A 28 5.65 1.82 -24.87
CA LYS A 28 6.45 1.84 -26.11
C LYS A 28 6.32 3.14 -26.90
N ASN A 29 5.12 3.73 -26.92
CA ASN A 29 4.83 4.94 -27.69
C ASN A 29 5.09 6.26 -26.93
N ASN A 30 5.30 6.21 -25.60
CA ASN A 30 5.42 7.39 -24.74
C ASN A 30 6.53 7.17 -23.69
N LYS A 31 7.70 6.69 -24.12
CA LYS A 31 8.84 6.38 -23.22
C LYS A 31 9.29 7.58 -22.39
N ASP A 32 9.17 8.77 -22.96
CA ASP A 32 9.48 10.07 -22.36
C ASP A 32 8.52 10.46 -21.22
N MET A 33 7.31 9.89 -21.18
CA MET A 33 6.34 10.11 -20.11
C MET A 33 6.56 9.18 -18.90
N ILE A 34 7.38 8.13 -19.04
CA ILE A 34 7.70 7.22 -17.93
C ILE A 34 8.67 7.92 -16.99
N HIS A 35 8.34 7.99 -15.70
CA HIS A 35 9.20 8.65 -14.74
C HIS A 35 10.54 7.91 -14.64
N GLU A 36 11.66 8.64 -14.60
CA GLU A 36 13.00 8.04 -14.57
C GLU A 36 13.18 7.06 -13.39
N ASP A 37 12.70 7.44 -12.20
CA ASP A 37 12.70 6.65 -10.97
C ASP A 37 11.44 5.78 -10.76
N ALA A 38 10.65 5.52 -11.81
CA ALA A 38 9.49 4.64 -11.73
C ALA A 38 9.87 3.22 -11.25
N ASP A 39 9.07 2.65 -10.36
CA ASP A 39 9.21 1.25 -9.93
C ASP A 39 7.90 0.50 -10.18
N TYR A 40 7.79 -0.05 -11.38
CA TYR A 40 6.71 -0.96 -11.79
C TYR A 40 7.21 -2.41 -11.94
N GLY A 41 8.49 -2.70 -11.66
CA GLY A 41 9.05 -4.05 -11.81
C GLY A 41 8.38 -5.06 -10.89
N TRP A 42 7.94 -4.62 -9.70
CA TRP A 42 7.18 -5.44 -8.75
C TRP A 42 5.80 -5.89 -9.25
N LEU A 43 5.30 -5.30 -10.35
CA LEU A 43 4.05 -5.69 -11.02
C LEU A 43 4.26 -6.73 -12.11
N LEU A 44 5.51 -7.07 -12.44
CA LEU A 44 5.85 -7.89 -13.57
C LEU A 44 6.31 -9.28 -13.13
N GLN A 45 5.94 -10.28 -13.92
CA GLN A 45 6.44 -11.65 -13.77
C GLN A 45 6.79 -12.23 -15.14
N GLY A 46 7.74 -13.16 -15.15
CA GLY A 46 8.26 -13.80 -16.35
C GLY A 46 7.42 -15.02 -16.69
N PRO A 47 7.51 -15.52 -17.93
CA PRO A 47 6.73 -16.68 -18.36
C PRO A 47 7.16 -18.00 -17.69
N PHE A 48 8.34 -18.01 -17.04
CA PHE A 48 8.87 -19.15 -16.28
C PHE A 48 9.34 -18.67 -14.91
N HIS A 49 8.89 -19.32 -13.83
CA HIS A 49 9.33 -19.07 -12.45
C HIS A 49 10.86 -19.14 -12.37
N GLY A 50 11.50 -17.98 -12.28
CA GLY A 50 12.94 -17.83 -12.18
C GLY A 50 13.23 -16.48 -11.54
N ASP A 51 13.98 -16.53 -10.45
CA ASP A 51 14.19 -15.47 -9.49
C ASP A 51 14.70 -14.17 -10.13
N GLY A 52 14.01 -13.06 -9.84
CA GLY A 52 14.50 -11.70 -10.06
C GLY A 52 14.32 -11.14 -11.48
N ILE A 53 13.14 -10.56 -11.74
CA ILE A 53 12.97 -9.65 -12.88
C ILE A 53 13.51 -8.29 -12.48
N SER A 54 14.66 -7.94 -13.03
CA SER A 54 15.17 -6.58 -12.98
C SER A 54 14.26 -5.69 -13.83
N ARG A 55 14.08 -4.42 -13.45
CA ARG A 55 13.32 -3.45 -14.23
C ARG A 55 13.80 -3.51 -15.69
N PRO A 56 12.91 -3.72 -16.67
CA PRO A 56 13.29 -3.65 -18.08
C PRO A 56 13.79 -2.23 -18.36
N ASP A 57 15.00 -2.09 -18.87
CA ASP A 57 15.55 -0.79 -19.26
C ASP A 57 14.62 -0.15 -20.30
N ASN A 58 14.31 1.13 -20.13
CA ASN A 58 13.37 1.85 -21.01
C ASN A 58 13.87 1.90 -22.48
N ASP A 59 15.17 1.68 -22.69
CA ASP A 59 15.83 1.66 -24.01
C ASP A 59 15.92 0.26 -24.63
N ASP A 60 15.49 -0.77 -23.92
CA ASP A 60 15.59 -2.15 -24.38
C ASP A 60 14.40 -2.51 -25.28
N ASP A 61 14.62 -2.48 -26.59
CA ASP A 61 13.71 -3.05 -27.61
C ASP A 61 13.83 -4.59 -27.68
N SER A 62 14.25 -5.22 -26.57
CA SER A 62 14.43 -6.66 -26.51
C SER A 62 13.10 -7.40 -26.48
N SER A 63 13.15 -8.63 -26.98
CA SER A 63 12.10 -9.63 -26.85
C SER A 63 11.66 -9.89 -25.40
N ASP A 64 12.40 -9.43 -24.40
CA ASP A 64 12.16 -9.79 -23.01
C ASP A 64 11.08 -8.91 -22.37
N PHE A 65 11.00 -7.61 -22.68
CA PHE A 65 9.87 -6.77 -22.23
C PHE A 65 8.52 -7.29 -22.74
N ASP A 66 8.49 -7.78 -23.98
CA ASP A 66 7.27 -8.34 -24.59
C ASP A 66 6.83 -9.67 -23.96
N ARG A 67 7.76 -10.37 -23.30
CA ARG A 67 7.49 -11.61 -22.56
C ARG A 67 7.08 -11.36 -21.10
N LEU A 68 7.24 -10.15 -20.58
CA LEU A 68 6.83 -9.82 -19.22
C LEU A 68 5.31 -9.72 -19.15
N GLU A 69 4.74 -10.35 -18.13
CA GLU A 69 3.31 -10.37 -17.86
C GLU A 69 2.99 -9.58 -16.59
N TYR A 70 1.82 -8.95 -16.58
CA TYR A 70 1.29 -8.32 -15.38
C TYR A 70 0.87 -9.39 -14.37
N ASN A 71 1.41 -9.28 -13.16
CA ASN A 71 1.15 -10.23 -12.09
C ASN A 71 -0.22 -10.00 -11.40
N ASN A 72 -0.97 -8.98 -11.82
CA ASN A 72 -2.31 -8.61 -11.36
C ASN A 72 -2.39 -8.10 -9.92
N CYS A 73 -1.25 -7.71 -9.34
CA CYS A 73 -1.21 -7.01 -8.07
C CYS A 73 -1.66 -5.55 -8.22
N GLN A 74 -2.54 -5.09 -7.34
CA GLN A 74 -3.04 -3.72 -7.35
C GLN A 74 -3.16 -3.14 -5.94
N PHE A 75 -2.90 -1.84 -5.82
CA PHE A 75 -3.36 -1.08 -4.65
C PHE A 75 -4.88 -1.08 -4.62
N TYR A 76 -5.46 -1.36 -3.45
CA TYR A 76 -6.90 -1.50 -3.33
C TYR A 76 -7.57 -0.14 -3.21
N SER A 77 -8.12 0.36 -4.33
CA SER A 77 -8.56 1.75 -4.48
C SER A 77 -9.75 2.17 -3.59
N ASN A 78 -10.41 1.22 -2.90
CA ASN A 78 -11.41 1.55 -1.88
C ASN A 78 -10.83 2.44 -0.75
N PHE A 79 -9.52 2.35 -0.49
CA PHE A 79 -8.79 3.32 0.35
C PHE A 79 -7.65 3.95 -0.43
N GLU A 80 -7.77 5.25 -0.71
CA GLU A 80 -6.71 6.04 -1.33
C GLU A 80 -6.61 7.43 -0.69
N VAL A 81 -5.38 7.87 -0.43
CA VAL A 81 -5.06 9.27 -0.11
C VAL A 81 -4.13 9.79 -1.20
N GLY A 82 -4.74 10.33 -2.26
CA GLY A 82 -4.04 10.79 -3.45
C GLY A 82 -4.05 12.30 -3.64
N SER A 83 -3.02 12.80 -4.32
CA SER A 83 -2.97 14.18 -4.80
C SER A 83 -3.72 14.29 -6.12
N LEU A 84 -4.78 15.11 -6.16
CA LEU A 84 -5.47 15.41 -7.42
C LEU A 84 -4.58 16.12 -8.44
N ALA A 85 -3.45 16.71 -8.03
CA ALA A 85 -2.49 17.26 -8.98
C ALA A 85 -1.81 16.15 -9.81
N PHE A 86 -1.57 14.97 -9.22
CA PHE A 86 -1.07 13.81 -9.95
C PHE A 86 -2.11 13.29 -10.94
N PHE A 87 -3.35 13.06 -10.50
CA PHE A 87 -4.42 12.58 -11.39
C PHE A 87 -4.83 13.60 -12.48
N ARG A 88 -4.39 14.86 -12.38
CA ARG A 88 -4.57 15.88 -13.42
C ARG A 88 -3.32 16.11 -14.26
N SER A 89 -2.23 15.42 -13.97
CA SER A 89 -0.98 15.54 -14.72
C SER A 89 -1.15 15.07 -16.16
N GLU A 90 -0.24 15.49 -17.03
CA GLU A 90 -0.27 15.14 -18.45
C GLU A 90 -0.13 13.63 -18.65
N GLU A 91 0.78 13.00 -17.92
CA GLU A 91 1.12 11.58 -18.02
C GLU A 91 -0.06 10.69 -17.63
N HIS A 92 -0.70 10.96 -16.47
CA HIS A 92 -1.87 10.21 -16.04
C HIS A 92 -3.04 10.37 -17.03
N ARG A 93 -3.28 11.60 -17.50
CA ARG A 93 -4.38 11.86 -18.45
C ARG A 93 -4.14 11.20 -19.80
N ALA A 94 -2.92 11.28 -20.33
CA ALA A 94 -2.55 10.63 -21.58
C ALA A 94 -2.73 9.11 -21.50
N TYR A 95 -2.32 8.50 -20.38
CA TYR A 95 -2.51 7.08 -20.12
C TYR A 95 -3.99 6.70 -20.01
N PHE A 96 -4.78 7.45 -19.23
CA PHE A 96 -6.21 7.21 -19.10
C PHE A 96 -6.93 7.34 -20.45
N GLU A 97 -6.65 8.40 -21.23
CA GLU A 97 -7.23 8.60 -22.56
C GLU A 97 -6.85 7.50 -23.55
N HIS A 98 -5.61 7.01 -23.49
CA HIS A 98 -5.17 5.85 -24.27
C HIS A 98 -6.02 4.63 -23.95
N LEU A 99 -6.18 4.29 -22.66
CA LEU A 99 -6.97 3.14 -22.24
C LEU A 99 -8.47 3.30 -22.57
N ASP A 100 -9.04 4.48 -22.37
CA ASP A 100 -10.45 4.76 -22.69
C ASP A 100 -10.76 4.50 -24.17
N ARG A 101 -9.86 4.92 -25.08
CA ARG A 101 -9.98 4.66 -26.52
C ARG A 101 -9.90 3.17 -26.88
N THR A 102 -9.32 2.31 -26.04
CA THR A 102 -9.29 0.86 -26.28
C THR A 102 -10.62 0.17 -25.97
N GLY A 103 -11.52 0.82 -25.23
CA GLY A 103 -12.83 0.29 -24.85
C GLY A 103 -12.81 -0.77 -23.74
N GLY A 104 -11.65 -1.07 -23.13
CA GLY A 104 -11.53 -2.11 -22.07
C GLY A 104 -12.37 -1.86 -20.83
N PHE A 105 -12.80 -0.61 -20.56
CA PHE A 105 -13.76 -0.30 -19.50
C PHE A 105 -15.16 -0.89 -19.74
N TYR A 106 -15.53 -1.14 -20.99
CA TYR A 106 -16.87 -1.62 -21.38
C TYR A 106 -16.85 -3.03 -21.97
N TYR A 107 -15.84 -3.36 -22.78
CA TYR A 107 -15.71 -4.68 -23.41
C TYR A 107 -15.03 -5.71 -22.50
N GLU A 108 -14.30 -5.23 -21.50
CA GLU A 108 -13.77 -6.00 -20.39
C GLU A 108 -14.27 -5.37 -19.08
N ARG A 109 -13.56 -5.58 -17.96
CA ARG A 109 -13.86 -4.99 -16.65
C ARG A 109 -12.61 -4.34 -16.08
N PHE A 110 -12.07 -3.35 -16.80
CA PHE A 110 -11.00 -2.50 -16.26
C PHE A 110 -11.52 -1.77 -15.02
N GLY A 111 -11.14 -2.26 -13.84
CA GLY A 111 -11.38 -1.56 -12.58
C GLY A 111 -10.50 -0.32 -12.48
N ASP A 112 -10.83 0.60 -11.60
CA ASP A 112 -10.00 1.77 -11.28
C ASP A 112 -8.70 1.38 -10.53
N ALA A 113 -8.76 0.41 -9.60
CA ALA A 113 -7.60 -0.08 -8.85
C ALA A 113 -6.38 -0.49 -9.70
N PRO A 114 -6.50 -1.35 -10.74
CA PRO A 114 -5.35 -1.71 -11.55
C PRO A 114 -4.86 -0.53 -12.42
N ILE A 115 -5.76 0.35 -12.86
CA ILE A 115 -5.42 1.54 -13.67
C ILE A 115 -4.63 2.54 -12.83
N HIS A 116 -5.09 2.82 -11.60
CA HIS A 116 -4.39 3.67 -10.66
C HIS A 116 -3.03 3.08 -10.31
N THR A 117 -2.97 1.76 -10.02
CA THR A 117 -1.71 1.08 -9.67
C THR A 117 -0.67 1.18 -10.78
N LEU A 118 -1.05 0.88 -12.03
CA LEU A 118 -0.16 1.00 -13.17
C LEU A 118 0.27 2.45 -13.38
N SER A 119 -0.68 3.39 -13.33
CA SER A 119 -0.38 4.81 -13.51
C SER A 119 0.59 5.36 -12.45
N VAL A 120 0.37 5.07 -11.16
CA VAL A 120 1.28 5.54 -10.10
C VAL A 120 2.64 4.89 -10.20
N SER A 121 2.71 3.61 -10.59
CA SER A 121 3.98 2.87 -10.69
C SER A 121 4.81 3.30 -11.90
N LEU A 122 4.16 3.80 -12.96
CA LEU A 122 4.81 4.29 -14.19
C LEU A 122 5.23 5.76 -14.10
N PHE A 123 4.46 6.61 -13.42
CA PHE A 123 4.61 8.07 -13.50
C PHE A 123 5.06 8.73 -12.18
N LEU A 124 5.25 7.96 -11.11
CA LEU A 124 5.81 8.47 -9.87
C LEU A 124 7.07 7.69 -9.46
N PRO A 125 8.02 8.36 -8.81
CA PRO A 125 9.04 7.65 -8.05
C PRO A 125 8.38 6.95 -6.86
N LYS A 126 8.85 5.75 -6.53
CA LYS A 126 8.36 4.96 -5.38
C LYS A 126 8.35 5.74 -4.06
N SER A 127 9.32 6.64 -3.86
CA SER A 127 9.41 7.53 -2.69
C SER A 127 8.22 8.48 -2.52
N ARG A 128 7.39 8.67 -3.56
CA ARG A 128 6.15 9.46 -3.50
C ARG A 128 4.90 8.62 -3.26
N ILE A 129 5.03 7.29 -3.16
CA ILE A 129 3.95 6.35 -2.87
C ILE A 129 4.03 5.92 -1.40
N TRP A 130 2.97 6.15 -0.63
CA TRP A 130 2.96 5.89 0.82
C TRP A 130 2.09 4.69 1.20
N TYR A 131 2.65 3.76 1.95
CA TYR A 131 1.92 2.62 2.51
C TYR A 131 1.48 2.95 3.94
N PHE A 132 0.17 3.14 4.14
CA PHE A 132 -0.43 3.42 5.45
C PHE A 132 -0.61 2.14 6.27
N ARG A 133 0.49 1.57 6.76
CA ARG A 133 0.45 0.40 7.66
C ARG A 133 -0.22 0.71 9.00
N ASP A 134 -0.11 1.95 9.46
CA ASP A 134 -0.55 2.44 10.76
C ASP A 134 -2.05 2.79 10.86
N ILE A 135 -2.78 2.72 9.74
CA ILE A 135 -4.22 2.94 9.69
C ILE A 135 -4.93 1.58 9.68
N GLY A 136 -5.75 1.34 10.70
CA GLY A 136 -6.69 0.22 10.70
C GLY A 136 -7.83 0.47 9.71
N TYR A 137 -8.05 -0.45 8.77
CA TYR A 137 -9.07 -0.31 7.73
C TYR A 137 -9.61 -1.68 7.30
N ALA A 138 -10.89 -1.75 6.97
CA ALA A 138 -11.53 -2.96 6.49
C ALA A 138 -12.54 -2.64 5.39
N HIS A 139 -12.58 -3.48 4.36
CA HIS A 139 -13.53 -3.42 3.26
C HIS A 139 -13.83 -4.83 2.74
N GLY A 140 -15.07 -5.28 2.91
CA GLY A 140 -15.50 -6.62 2.53
C GLY A 140 -14.74 -7.70 3.31
N LEU A 141 -14.10 -8.63 2.59
CA LEU A 141 -13.29 -9.70 3.18
C LEU A 141 -11.85 -9.25 3.51
N CYS A 142 -11.46 -8.04 3.09
CA CYS A 142 -10.11 -7.52 3.28
C CYS A 142 -10.04 -6.60 4.50
N GLU A 143 -9.10 -6.86 5.39
CA GLU A 143 -8.85 -6.01 6.56
C GLU A 143 -7.36 -5.85 6.84
N GLN A 144 -6.96 -4.68 7.31
CA GLN A 144 -5.63 -4.43 7.84
C GLN A 144 -5.79 -3.83 9.23
N CYS A 145 -5.27 -4.53 10.23
CA CYS A 145 -5.24 -4.07 11.61
C CYS A 145 -3.77 -3.92 12.05
N PRO A 146 -3.27 -2.68 12.20
CA PRO A 146 -1.90 -2.44 12.64
C PRO A 146 -1.64 -3.05 14.03
N PRO A 147 -0.37 -3.38 14.33
CA PRO A 147 0.05 -3.69 15.69
C PRO A 147 -0.37 -2.57 16.64
N HIS A 148 -1.17 -2.91 17.66
CA HIS A 148 -1.60 -1.96 18.66
C HIS A 148 -0.40 -1.49 19.47
N GLN A 149 -0.23 -0.17 19.58
CA GLN A 149 0.50 0.38 20.70
C GLN A 149 -0.39 0.22 21.93
N VAL A 150 0.11 -0.47 22.96
CA VAL A 150 -0.39 -0.23 24.31
C VAL A 150 0.01 1.20 24.63
N ARG A 151 -0.86 2.18 24.36
CA ARG A 151 -0.84 3.41 25.15
C ARG A 151 -1.20 2.95 26.55
N LEU A 152 -0.17 2.73 27.38
CA LEU A 152 -0.35 2.59 28.81
C LEU A 152 -1.24 3.76 29.21
N THR A 153 -2.46 3.42 29.60
CA THR A 153 -3.40 4.35 30.18
C THR A 153 -2.67 5.04 31.32
N ALA A 154 -2.59 6.37 31.19
CA ALA A 154 -2.14 7.36 32.16
C ALA A 154 -1.43 6.82 33.42
N ASP A 155 -0.19 7.27 33.61
CA ASP A 155 0.48 7.23 34.91
C ASP A 155 -0.53 7.52 36.04
N PRO A 156 -0.66 6.64 37.05
CA PRO A 156 -1.60 6.84 38.16
C PRO A 156 -1.40 8.16 38.91
N GLU A 157 -0.22 8.77 38.78
CA GLU A 157 0.11 10.06 39.41
C GLU A 157 -0.52 11.26 38.70
N SER A 158 -0.88 11.15 37.42
CA SER A 158 -1.47 12.25 36.65
C SER A 158 -2.94 12.54 36.96
N GLN A 159 -3.61 11.68 37.74
CA GLN A 159 -5.00 11.86 38.17
C GLN A 159 -5.16 12.75 39.42
N GLN A 160 -4.08 13.29 40.00
CA GLN A 160 -4.14 14.11 41.21
C GLN A 160 -4.11 15.64 41.00
N GLN A 161 -4.43 16.16 39.81
CA GLN A 161 -4.68 17.60 39.64
C GLN A 161 -6.14 17.89 39.29
N PRO A 162 -7.03 18.14 40.28
CA PRO A 162 -8.41 18.54 40.05
C PRO A 162 -8.59 19.95 39.47
N GLN A 163 -7.52 20.66 39.06
CA GLN A 163 -7.61 22.08 38.72
C GLN A 163 -6.71 22.52 37.56
N ALA A 164 -6.76 21.86 36.40
CA ALA A 164 -6.31 22.48 35.16
C ALA A 164 -7.48 23.19 34.44
N ARG A 165 -8.14 24.14 35.13
CA ARG A 165 -8.92 25.16 34.42
C ARG A 165 -7.90 26.10 33.77
N ALA A 166 -7.59 25.86 32.50
CA ALA A 166 -6.85 26.82 31.69
C ALA A 166 -7.74 28.06 31.49
N VAL A 167 -7.61 29.03 32.39
CA VAL A 167 -8.08 30.40 32.20
C VAL A 167 -6.94 31.15 31.55
N PHE A 168 -7.07 31.49 30.27
CA PHE A 168 -6.28 32.56 29.66
C PHE A 168 -7.17 33.54 28.93
N SER A 169 -6.89 34.81 29.20
CA SER A 169 -7.60 36.01 28.79
C SER A 169 -7.59 36.19 27.27
N ASN A 170 -8.76 36.59 26.76
CA ASN A 170 -8.96 37.08 25.41
C ASN A 170 -8.05 38.28 25.13
N GLU A 171 -6.93 38.10 24.43
CA GLU A 171 -6.34 39.15 23.61
C GLU A 171 -5.85 38.63 22.26
N SER A 172 -6.46 39.19 21.21
CA SER A 172 -5.97 39.32 19.83
C SER A 172 -5.29 38.13 19.13
N LEU A 173 -6.01 37.01 18.95
CA LEU A 173 -5.65 36.01 17.94
C LEU A 173 -6.49 36.16 16.66
N SER A 174 -5.81 36.19 15.50
CA SER A 174 -6.46 36.21 14.19
C SER A 174 -7.34 34.95 14.01
N LYS A 175 -8.38 35.02 13.16
CA LYS A 175 -9.34 33.91 12.96
C LYS A 175 -8.66 32.56 12.67
N LYS A 176 -7.51 32.56 11.96
CA LYS A 176 -6.73 31.34 11.67
C LYS A 176 -6.09 30.74 12.93
N HIS A 177 -5.55 31.56 13.82
CA HIS A 177 -4.96 31.10 15.09
C HIS A 177 -6.01 30.59 16.08
N ARG A 178 -7.21 31.17 16.08
CA ARG A 178 -8.33 30.63 16.88
C ARG A 178 -8.75 29.23 16.44
N ARG A 179 -8.77 28.96 15.13
CA ARG A 179 -9.10 27.63 14.61
C ARG A 179 -8.01 26.61 14.95
N TRP A 180 -6.73 26.98 14.81
CA TRP A 180 -5.61 26.15 15.23
C TRP A 180 -5.61 25.87 16.73
N ALA A 181 -5.88 26.88 17.56
CA ALA A 181 -5.97 26.74 19.01
C ALA A 181 -7.13 25.81 19.43
N ALA A 182 -8.28 25.92 18.77
CA ALA A 182 -9.41 25.02 19.01
C ALA A 182 -9.09 23.58 18.58
N MET A 183 -8.42 23.40 17.43
CA MET A 183 -7.96 22.09 16.98
C MET A 183 -6.90 21.49 17.92
N SER A 184 -5.93 22.27 18.37
CA SER A 184 -4.91 21.80 19.31
C SER A 184 -5.52 21.44 20.66
N GLN A 185 -6.49 22.23 21.15
CA GLN A 185 -7.26 21.89 22.35
C GLN A 185 -8.07 20.62 22.17
N ASP A 186 -8.65 20.38 21.00
CA ASP A 186 -9.39 19.15 20.73
C ASP A 186 -8.46 17.93 20.66
N VAL A 187 -7.26 18.07 20.07
CA VAL A 187 -6.23 17.03 20.06
C VAL A 187 -5.74 16.72 21.48
N ILE A 188 -5.50 17.73 22.32
CA ILE A 188 -5.12 17.54 23.73
C ILE A 188 -6.27 16.88 24.51
N ARG A 189 -7.52 17.30 24.27
CA ARG A 189 -8.72 16.70 24.87
C ARG A 189 -8.86 15.23 24.48
N GLN A 190 -8.62 14.89 23.21
CA GLN A 190 -8.61 13.51 22.73
C GLN A 190 -7.47 12.68 23.33
N GLY A 191 -6.38 13.31 23.76
CA GLY A 191 -5.27 12.64 24.46
C GLY A 191 -5.60 12.12 25.86
N GLY A 192 -6.63 12.67 26.53
CA GLY A 192 -7.08 12.24 27.86
C GLY A 192 -8.30 11.29 27.86
N ILE A 193 -8.91 11.05 26.70
CA ILE A 193 -9.96 10.05 26.55
C ILE A 193 -9.25 8.71 26.43
N PRO A 194 -9.59 7.67 27.23
CA PRO A 194 -9.12 6.32 26.99
C PRO A 194 -9.42 6.01 25.53
N GLY A 195 -8.38 5.92 24.70
CA GLY A 195 -8.57 5.62 23.29
C GLY A 195 -9.39 4.34 23.23
N LEU A 196 -10.47 4.32 22.44
CA LEU A 196 -11.01 3.06 21.99
C LEU A 196 -9.83 2.30 21.39
N ALA A 197 -9.34 1.28 22.09
CA ALA A 197 -8.43 0.33 21.48
C ALA A 197 -9.16 -0.15 20.23
N CYS A 198 -8.53 -0.03 19.06
CA CYS A 198 -9.09 -0.59 17.84
C CYS A 198 -9.48 -2.04 18.16
N GLY A 199 -10.77 -2.35 18.03
CA GLY A 199 -11.32 -3.67 18.36
C GLY A 199 -11.06 -4.71 17.28
N CYS A 200 -9.97 -4.57 16.52
CA CYS A 200 -9.59 -5.52 15.47
C CYS A 200 -8.45 -6.43 15.98
N THR A 201 -8.43 -7.65 15.48
CA THR A 201 -7.30 -8.56 15.73
C THR A 201 -6.13 -8.08 14.87
N VAL A 202 -4.99 -7.79 15.50
CA VAL A 202 -3.77 -7.39 14.77
C VAL A 202 -3.50 -8.41 13.67
N SER A 203 -3.32 -7.91 12.46
CA SER A 203 -3.12 -8.74 11.26
C SER A 203 -1.68 -8.63 10.79
N ALA A 204 -1.08 -9.76 10.41
CA ALA A 204 0.19 -9.76 9.68
C ALA A 204 0.04 -9.01 8.34
N ILE A 205 1.16 -8.55 7.77
CA ILE A 205 1.14 -7.78 6.52
C ILE A 205 0.62 -8.59 5.32
N ASP A 206 0.74 -9.93 5.39
CA ASP A 206 0.25 -10.85 4.35
C ASP A 206 -1.24 -11.15 4.45
N HIS A 207 -1.91 -10.62 5.47
CA HIS A 207 -3.34 -10.77 5.59
C HIS A 207 -4.01 -10.24 4.31
N ASN A 208 -4.95 -11.02 3.76
CA ASN A 208 -5.66 -10.79 2.49
C ASN A 208 -4.95 -11.23 1.19
N ASN A 209 -3.75 -11.81 1.26
CA ASN A 209 -2.97 -12.21 0.08
C ASN A 209 -3.70 -13.10 -0.95
N ALA A 210 -4.68 -13.91 -0.52
CA ALA A 210 -5.37 -14.86 -1.40
C ALA A 210 -6.90 -14.69 -1.46
N LYS A 211 -7.47 -13.68 -0.81
CA LYS A 211 -8.92 -13.65 -0.53
C LYS A 211 -9.83 -13.33 -1.72
N LEU A 212 -9.28 -12.90 -2.86
CA LEU A 212 -10.07 -12.34 -3.98
C LEU A 212 -10.01 -13.13 -5.28
N VAL A 213 -9.16 -14.15 -5.38
CA VAL A 213 -9.05 -14.97 -6.59
C VAL A 213 -9.70 -16.34 -6.35
N PRO A 214 -10.76 -16.71 -7.10
CA PRO A 214 -11.37 -18.02 -7.00
C PRO A 214 -10.36 -19.13 -7.33
N PHE A 215 -10.51 -20.29 -6.68
CA PHE A 215 -9.62 -21.44 -6.91
C PHE A 215 -9.63 -21.93 -8.37
N GLU A 216 -10.73 -21.69 -9.08
CA GLU A 216 -10.90 -22.04 -10.50
C GLU A 216 -10.21 -21.06 -11.46
N SER A 217 -9.64 -19.97 -10.95
CA SER A 217 -8.87 -19.04 -11.79
C SER A 217 -7.61 -19.73 -12.30
N LYS A 218 -7.42 -19.71 -13.62
CA LYS A 218 -6.19 -20.20 -14.27
C LYS A 218 -5.02 -19.22 -14.12
N GLN A 219 -5.21 -18.13 -13.38
CA GLN A 219 -4.20 -17.12 -13.13
C GLN A 219 -3.06 -17.70 -12.32
N GLN A 220 -1.83 -17.44 -12.76
CA GLN A 220 -0.64 -17.74 -11.98
C GLN A 220 -0.55 -16.75 -10.83
N LYS A 221 -0.57 -17.25 -9.59
CA LYS A 221 -0.35 -16.44 -8.40
C LYS A 221 1.13 -15.99 -8.39
N PRO A 222 1.41 -14.71 -8.08
CA PRO A 222 2.79 -14.27 -7.91
C PRO A 222 3.47 -15.06 -6.78
N GLU A 223 4.79 -15.26 -6.86
CA GLU A 223 5.55 -16.02 -5.86
C GLU A 223 5.42 -15.41 -4.45
N HIS A 224 5.35 -14.09 -4.39
CA HIS A 224 5.20 -13.34 -3.14
C HIS A 224 3.88 -12.56 -3.11
N PRO A 225 3.33 -12.33 -1.92
CA PRO A 225 2.22 -11.40 -1.74
C PRO A 225 2.46 -10.04 -2.36
N CYS A 226 1.42 -9.43 -2.92
CA CYS A 226 1.52 -8.14 -3.63
C CYS A 226 2.18 -7.04 -2.79
N ILE A 227 1.86 -6.97 -1.49
CA ILE A 227 2.48 -6.01 -0.59
C ILE A 227 3.99 -6.29 -0.40
N ARG A 228 4.41 -7.55 -0.35
CA ARG A 228 5.83 -7.92 -0.23
C ARG A 228 6.59 -7.63 -1.52
N LEU A 229 5.99 -7.90 -2.68
CA LEU A 229 6.56 -7.50 -3.98
C LEU A 229 6.78 -5.99 -4.03
N TYR A 230 5.78 -5.20 -3.62
CA TYR A 230 5.92 -3.75 -3.54
C TYR A 230 7.01 -3.32 -2.55
N LEU A 231 7.11 -3.92 -1.37
CA LEU A 231 8.12 -3.53 -0.37
C LEU A 231 9.54 -3.95 -0.74
N GLY A 232 9.71 -5.14 -1.32
CA GLY A 232 10.99 -5.70 -1.76
C GLY A 232 12.02 -5.92 -0.64
N GLY A 233 13.24 -6.26 -1.05
CA GLY A 233 14.39 -6.42 -0.15
C GLY A 233 14.13 -7.42 0.98
N LYS A 234 14.40 -7.00 2.23
CA LYS A 234 14.21 -7.82 3.44
C LYS A 234 12.80 -8.38 3.62
N TRP A 235 11.78 -7.79 2.99
CA TRP A 235 10.40 -8.28 3.05
C TRP A 235 10.17 -9.52 2.19
N LEU A 236 11.12 -9.90 1.34
CA LEU A 236 11.07 -11.12 0.53
C LEU A 236 11.82 -12.30 1.18
N GLU A 237 12.58 -12.05 2.25
CA GLU A 237 13.40 -13.07 2.90
C GLU A 237 12.53 -14.12 3.62
N LYS A 238 12.84 -15.39 3.35
CA LYS A 238 12.14 -16.58 3.88
C LYS A 238 13.09 -17.35 4.80
N ARG A 239 12.54 -18.08 5.78
CA ARG A 239 13.31 -19.04 6.59
C ARG A 239 13.85 -20.16 5.69
N ALA A 240 15.09 -20.58 5.92
CA ALA A 240 15.78 -21.57 5.09
C ALA A 240 15.12 -22.97 5.15
N ASP A 241 14.45 -23.28 6.25
CA ASP A 241 13.73 -24.53 6.51
C ASP A 241 12.24 -24.46 6.18
N TRP A 242 11.78 -23.37 5.54
CA TRP A 242 10.37 -23.21 5.22
C TRP A 242 9.96 -24.01 3.99
N ASP A 243 8.90 -24.81 4.17
CA ASP A 243 8.21 -25.52 3.10
C ASP A 243 6.82 -24.90 2.88
N PRO A 244 6.65 -24.04 1.86
CA PRO A 244 5.36 -23.42 1.57
C PRO A 244 4.31 -24.44 1.09
N GLU A 245 4.72 -25.52 0.42
CA GLU A 245 3.78 -26.54 -0.07
C GLU A 245 3.18 -27.33 1.10
N ALA A 246 4.01 -27.69 2.09
CA ALA A 246 3.54 -28.32 3.32
C ALA A 246 2.57 -27.43 4.11
N GLU A 247 2.80 -26.11 4.15
CA GLU A 247 1.88 -25.17 4.80
C GLU A 247 0.52 -25.09 4.08
N ILE A 248 0.54 -24.98 2.75
CA ILE A 248 -0.68 -24.96 1.93
C ILE A 248 -1.44 -26.29 2.08
N ALA A 249 -0.73 -27.43 2.06
CA ALA A 249 -1.33 -28.75 2.29
C ALA A 249 -1.95 -28.89 3.69
N ALA A 250 -1.42 -28.18 4.69
CA ALA A 250 -1.97 -28.11 6.04
C ALA A 250 -3.14 -27.09 6.18
N GLY A 251 -3.59 -26.48 5.08
CA GLY A 251 -4.70 -25.52 5.06
C GLY A 251 -4.32 -24.09 5.48
N ARG A 252 -3.03 -23.75 5.53
CA ARG A 252 -2.56 -22.36 5.68
C ARG A 252 -2.44 -21.68 4.32
N ASP A 253 -2.21 -20.37 4.32
CA ASP A 253 -2.14 -19.55 3.10
C ASP A 253 -0.76 -19.53 2.42
N GLY A 254 0.21 -20.26 2.96
CA GLY A 254 1.57 -20.33 2.44
C GLY A 254 2.36 -19.03 2.64
N SER A 255 2.08 -18.25 3.70
CA SER A 255 2.83 -17.04 4.05
C SER A 255 3.59 -17.11 5.38
N GLY A 256 3.55 -18.25 6.10
CA GLY A 256 4.12 -18.35 7.45
C GLY A 256 5.65 -18.38 7.52
N GLY A 257 6.35 -18.46 6.39
CA GLY A 257 7.80 -18.61 6.36
C GLY A 257 8.61 -17.35 6.19
N TYR A 258 7.99 -16.20 5.98
CA TYR A 258 8.72 -14.94 5.85
C TYR A 258 9.35 -14.51 7.18
N LEU A 259 10.55 -13.92 7.11
CA LEU A 259 11.28 -13.49 8.32
C LEU A 259 10.63 -12.29 9.01
N LEU A 260 10.09 -11.35 8.24
CA LEU A 260 9.35 -10.19 8.74
C LEU A 260 7.88 -10.41 8.49
N ASP A 261 7.05 -10.47 9.53
CA ASP A 261 5.60 -10.70 9.43
C ASP A 261 4.79 -9.40 9.48
N GLY A 262 5.44 -8.27 9.77
CA GLY A 262 4.74 -7.00 9.94
C GLY A 262 3.96 -6.91 11.24
N LEU A 263 4.29 -7.73 12.25
CA LEU A 263 3.76 -7.64 13.61
C LEU A 263 4.70 -6.89 14.56
N GLU A 264 5.91 -6.52 14.11
CA GLU A 264 6.84 -5.77 14.94
C GLU A 264 6.22 -4.44 15.37
N SER A 265 6.42 -4.06 16.64
CA SER A 265 6.02 -2.74 17.14
C SER A 265 6.76 -1.64 16.39
N ASN A 266 6.09 -0.52 16.09
CA ASN A 266 6.69 0.56 15.31
C ASN A 266 7.97 1.09 16.02
N PRO A 267 9.15 1.00 15.38
CA PRO A 267 10.44 1.27 16.01
C PRO A 267 10.64 2.74 16.36
N PHE A 268 9.89 3.66 15.76
CA PHE A 268 9.97 5.11 16.03
C PHE A 268 9.20 5.55 17.28
N LEU A 269 8.66 4.60 18.06
CA LEU A 269 7.92 4.87 19.29
C LEU A 269 8.56 4.29 20.54
N HIS A 270 9.70 3.61 20.39
CA HIS A 270 10.59 3.50 21.54
C HIS A 270 11.12 4.90 21.81
N SER A 271 10.72 5.48 22.95
CA SER A 271 11.54 6.54 23.52
C SER A 271 12.89 5.91 23.76
N ASP A 272 13.86 6.17 22.89
CA ASP A 272 15.25 5.97 23.24
C ASP A 272 15.45 6.82 24.49
N SER A 273 15.42 6.18 25.65
CA SER A 273 16.00 6.71 26.87
C SER A 273 17.50 6.73 26.63
N VAL A 274 17.93 7.69 25.81
CA VAL A 274 19.32 8.12 25.75
C VAL A 274 19.56 8.74 27.11
N GLU A 275 20.11 7.95 28.02
CA GLU A 275 20.80 8.49 29.18
C GLU A 275 21.81 9.53 28.68
N PRO A 276 21.81 10.74 29.25
CA PRO A 276 22.72 11.78 28.79
C PRO A 276 24.16 11.36 29.09
N LYS A 277 24.99 11.34 28.06
CA LYS A 277 26.44 11.54 28.19
C LYS A 277 26.80 12.94 27.73
#